data_AF-A0A6M3LBA3-F1
#
_entry.id   AF-A0A6M3LBA3-F1
#
_cell.length_a   1.000
_cell.length_b   1.000
_cell.length_c   1.000
_cell.angle_alpha   90.00
_cell.angle_beta   90.00
_cell.angle_gamma   90.00
#
_symmetry.space_group_name_H-M   'P 1'
#
loop_
_entity.id
_entity.type
_entity.pdbx_description
1 polymer ?
#
loop_
_entity_poly.entity_id
_entity_poly.type
_entity_poly.pdbx_seq_one_letter_code
_entity_poly.pdbx_strand_id
1 'polypeptide(L)'
;MTGYRGTPGDSYKPSNGCEGIDFMDQFCAHCVKDKALNGEKDPDICDGDDYCGIIAASMLYKIHNKGYPPEWVYDDEGLPTCTAFEAVPEPDQSVTLSECEHCLTRWICLR
;
A
#
# COMPACT_ATOMS: atom_id res chain seq x y z
N MET A 1 0.54 -27.78 2.51
CA MET A 1 1.74 -26.96 2.23
C MET A 1 2.20 -26.37 3.55
N THR A 2 3.21 -26.96 4.19
CA THR A 2 3.83 -26.38 5.38
C THR A 2 4.78 -25.27 4.91
N GLY A 3 4.24 -24.07 4.70
CA GLY A 3 5.03 -22.89 4.34
C GLY A 3 6.00 -22.55 5.46
N TYR A 4 7.21 -22.10 5.10
CA TYR A 4 8.18 -21.59 6.06
C TYR A 4 7.55 -20.42 6.83
N ARG A 5 7.46 -20.56 8.16
CA ARG A 5 7.04 -19.49 9.08
C ARG A 5 8.29 -18.89 9.73
N GLY A 6 8.34 -17.57 9.83
CA GLY A 6 9.41 -16.87 10.54
C GLY A 6 9.20 -16.85 12.06
N THR A 7 10.22 -16.42 12.80
CA THR A 7 10.09 -16.16 14.24
C THR A 7 9.42 -14.80 14.44
N PRO A 8 8.41 -14.68 15.32
CA PRO A 8 7.81 -13.40 15.64
C PRO A 8 8.85 -12.34 16.04
N GLY A 9 8.77 -11.17 15.42
CA GLY A 9 9.67 -10.04 15.64
C GLY A 9 11.01 -10.09 14.90
N ASP A 10 11.38 -11.21 14.28
CA ASP A 10 12.56 -11.25 13.40
C ASP A 10 12.30 -10.40 12.15
N SER A 11 13.34 -9.73 11.67
CA SER A 11 13.27 -8.97 10.42
C SER A 11 12.87 -9.88 9.26
N TYR A 12 11.92 -9.41 8.47
CA TYR A 12 11.47 -10.08 7.26
C TYR A 12 12.18 -9.49 6.05
N LYS A 13 12.64 -10.36 5.15
CA LYS A 13 13.13 -9.96 3.83
C LYS A 13 12.41 -10.74 2.74
N PRO A 14 11.66 -10.06 1.85
CA PRO A 14 10.98 -10.72 0.75
C PRO A 14 11.98 -11.39 -0.19
N SER A 15 11.58 -12.55 -0.71
CA SER A 15 12.32 -13.21 -1.79
C SER A 15 12.03 -12.52 -3.13
N ASN A 16 12.92 -12.65 -4.12
CA ASN A 16 12.69 -12.11 -5.47
C ASN A 16 11.67 -12.94 -6.30
N GLY A 17 10.71 -13.60 -5.64
CA GLY A 17 9.70 -14.47 -6.26
C GLY A 17 8.28 -13.98 -5.99
N CYS A 18 7.27 -14.84 -6.19
CA CYS A 18 5.86 -14.48 -5.97
C CYS A 18 5.60 -13.99 -4.55
N GLU A 19 6.21 -14.60 -3.55
CA GLU A 19 6.03 -14.21 -2.14
C GLU A 19 6.39 -12.74 -1.87
N GLY A 20 7.45 -12.22 -2.51
CA GLY A 20 7.79 -10.81 -2.40
C GLY A 20 6.78 -9.91 -3.11
N ILE A 21 6.24 -10.35 -4.25
CA ILE A 21 5.18 -9.63 -4.97
C ILE A 21 3.91 -9.59 -4.11
N ASP A 22 3.48 -10.73 -3.57
CA ASP A 22 2.28 -10.86 -2.75
C ASP A 22 2.37 -9.96 -1.50
N PHE A 23 3.54 -9.90 -0.86
CA PHE A 23 3.77 -8.99 0.27
C PHE A 23 3.64 -7.51 -0.13
N MET A 24 4.25 -7.12 -1.25
CA MET A 24 4.18 -5.74 -1.73
C MET A 24 2.76 -5.36 -2.16
N ASP A 25 2.03 -6.28 -2.78
CA ASP A 25 0.63 -6.11 -3.18
C ASP A 25 -0.27 -5.96 -1.94
N GLN A 26 -0.14 -6.87 -0.97
CA GLN A 26 -0.94 -6.85 0.26
C GLN A 26 -0.73 -5.59 1.10
N PHE A 27 0.48 -5.05 1.15
CA PHE A 27 0.82 -3.91 2.00
C PHE A 27 1.09 -2.62 1.21
N CYS A 28 2.10 -2.61 0.35
CA CYS A 28 2.60 -1.38 -0.26
C CYS A 28 1.60 -0.79 -1.28
N ALA A 29 0.91 -1.63 -2.05
CA ALA A 29 -0.13 -1.19 -2.99
C ALA A 29 -1.42 -0.70 -2.29
N HIS A 30 -1.52 -0.84 -0.97
CA HIS A 30 -2.67 -0.42 -0.18
C HIS A 30 -2.31 0.54 0.94
N CYS A 31 -1.09 1.08 0.95
CA CYS A 31 -0.60 1.96 2.00
C CYS A 31 -0.78 3.44 1.62
N VAL A 32 -1.29 4.27 2.54
CA VAL A 32 -1.41 5.73 2.34
C VAL A 32 -0.06 6.42 2.14
N LYS A 33 1.03 5.79 2.57
CA LYS A 33 2.40 6.34 2.49
C LYS A 33 3.04 6.16 1.12
N ASP A 34 2.50 5.30 0.27
CA ASP A 34 3.03 5.04 -1.07
C ASP A 34 1.99 5.38 -2.14
N LYS A 35 1.95 6.65 -2.52
CA LYS A 35 0.98 7.18 -3.49
C LYS A 35 1.22 6.66 -4.91
N ALA A 36 2.47 6.32 -5.21
CA ALA A 36 2.84 5.74 -6.49
C ALA A 36 2.29 4.32 -6.62
N LEU A 37 2.48 3.48 -5.60
CA LEU A 37 2.05 2.08 -5.63
C LEU A 37 0.56 1.91 -5.32
N ASN A 38 -0.03 2.77 -4.48
CA ASN A 38 -1.46 2.71 -4.20
C ASN A 38 -2.35 3.30 -5.31
N GLY A 39 -1.73 3.90 -6.34
CA GLY A 39 -2.42 4.44 -7.52
C GLY A 39 -3.02 5.84 -7.32
N GLU A 40 -2.79 6.51 -6.19
CA GLU A 40 -3.21 7.90 -5.96
C GLU A 40 -2.48 8.87 -6.90
N LYS A 41 -1.22 8.58 -7.25
CA LYS A 41 -0.40 9.43 -8.13
C LYS A 41 0.35 8.61 -9.17
N ASP A 42 0.45 9.16 -10.38
CA ASP A 42 1.22 8.56 -11.47
C ASP A 42 2.73 8.53 -11.12
N PRO A 43 3.37 7.35 -11.16
CA PRO A 43 4.80 7.20 -10.85
C PRO A 43 5.73 8.11 -11.64
N ASP A 44 5.37 8.54 -12.86
CA ASP A 44 6.20 9.39 -13.71
C ASP A 44 6.26 10.86 -13.22
N ILE A 45 5.37 11.26 -12.29
CA ILE A 45 5.30 12.61 -11.71
C ILE A 45 5.41 12.62 -10.18
N CYS A 46 5.69 11.47 -9.56
CA CYS A 46 5.93 11.35 -8.13
C CYS A 46 7.26 11.98 -7.72
N ASP A 47 7.30 12.53 -6.51
CA ASP A 47 8.52 12.99 -5.85
C ASP A 47 8.80 12.17 -4.59
N GLY A 48 9.84 12.55 -3.83
CA GLY A 48 10.31 11.78 -2.67
C GLY A 48 9.26 11.59 -1.58
N ASP A 49 8.29 12.50 -1.44
CA ASP A 49 7.25 12.42 -0.39
C ASP A 49 6.07 11.54 -0.82
N ASP A 50 6.01 11.12 -2.08
CA ASP A 50 4.97 10.24 -2.62
C ASP A 50 5.31 8.75 -2.48
N TYR A 51 6.54 8.41 -2.09
CA TYR A 51 7.00 7.02 -1.92
C TYR A 51 7.17 6.65 -0.45
N CYS A 52 6.85 5.41 -0.12
CA CYS A 52 7.21 4.86 1.18
C CYS A 52 8.71 4.53 1.20
N GLY A 53 9.48 5.28 1.99
CA GLY A 53 10.94 5.11 2.10
C GLY A 53 11.41 3.72 2.56
N ILE A 54 10.52 2.93 3.16
CA ILE A 54 10.78 1.55 3.60
C ILE A 54 11.15 0.64 2.42
N ILE A 55 10.46 0.78 1.28
CA ILE A 55 10.71 -0.05 0.09
C ILE A 55 12.13 0.17 -0.40
N ALA A 56 12.52 1.44 -0.58
CA ALA A 56 13.87 1.81 -1.00
C ALA A 56 14.93 1.33 0.01
N ALA A 57 14.66 1.46 1.32
CA ALA A 57 15.56 0.98 2.37
C ALA A 57 15.77 -0.54 2.30
N SER A 58 14.70 -1.31 2.05
CA SER A 58 14.77 -2.78 1.94
C SER A 58 15.62 -3.26 0.74
N MET A 59 15.67 -2.46 -0.33
CA MET A 59 16.48 -2.72 -1.52
C MET A 59 17.94 -2.27 -1.33
N LEU A 60 18.16 -1.17 -0.60
CA LEU A 60 19.48 -0.59 -0.39
C LEU A 60 20.30 -1.34 0.67
N TYR A 61 19.66 -1.76 1.76
CA TYR A 61 20.34 -2.35 2.91
C TYR A 61 20.19 -3.88 2.96
N LYS A 62 21.16 -4.56 3.59
CA LYS A 62 21.04 -5.99 3.93
C LYS A 62 20.26 -6.13 5.22
N ILE A 63 19.58 -7.26 5.41
CA ILE A 63 18.69 -7.54 6.56
C ILE A 63 19.32 -7.31 7.94
N HIS A 64 20.64 -7.45 8.08
CA HIS A 64 21.36 -7.23 9.35
C HIS A 64 22.00 -5.83 9.47
N ASN A 65 21.78 -4.95 8.50
CA ASN A 65 22.29 -3.58 8.54
C ASN A 65 21.34 -2.70 9.33
N LYS A 66 21.88 -1.72 10.07
CA LYS A 66 21.08 -0.73 10.82
C LYS A 66 20.11 0.09 9.96
N GLY A 67 20.34 0.19 8.65
CA GLY A 67 19.45 0.88 7.72
C GLY A 67 18.33 0.01 7.14
N TYR A 68 18.32 -1.30 7.42
CA TYR A 68 17.23 -2.17 7.00
C TYR A 68 15.95 -1.78 7.76
N PRO A 69 14.78 -1.73 7.10
CA PRO A 69 13.55 -1.28 7.74
C PRO A 69 13.19 -2.19 8.93
N PRO A 70 13.14 -1.67 10.16
CA PRO A 70 12.71 -2.43 11.33
C PRO A 70 11.22 -2.77 11.29
N GLU A 71 10.44 -2.17 10.38
CA GLU A 71 9.00 -2.33 10.31
C GLU A 71 8.59 -3.62 9.61
N TRP A 72 9.44 -4.16 8.74
CA TRP A 72 9.22 -5.44 8.06
C TRP A 72 9.70 -6.57 8.95
N VAL A 73 8.75 -7.26 9.56
CA VAL A 73 8.98 -8.33 10.53
C VAL A 73 8.02 -9.48 10.31
N TYR A 74 8.25 -10.61 10.97
CA TYR A 74 7.23 -11.62 11.12
C TYR A 74 6.33 -11.31 12.32
N ASP A 75 5.02 -11.52 12.16
CA ASP A 75 4.04 -11.41 13.24
C ASP A 75 4.03 -12.64 14.18
N ASP A 76 3.11 -12.65 15.14
CA ASP A 76 2.95 -13.74 16.11
C ASP A 76 2.59 -15.09 15.48
N GLU A 77 2.04 -15.09 14.25
CA GLU A 77 1.72 -16.30 13.49
C GLU A 77 2.90 -16.76 12.61
N GLY A 78 3.98 -15.98 12.57
CA GLY A 78 5.15 -16.18 11.72
C GLY A 78 4.92 -15.76 10.27
N LEU A 79 3.93 -14.91 10.00
CA LEU A 79 3.62 -14.35 8.69
C LEU A 79 4.31 -12.99 8.51
N PRO A 80 4.79 -12.66 7.31
CA PRO A 80 5.43 -11.38 7.06
C PRO A 80 4.42 -10.24 7.17
N THR A 81 4.80 -9.18 7.88
CA THR A 81 3.97 -7.99 8.09
C THR A 81 4.79 -6.71 8.01
N CYS A 82 4.12 -5.59 7.78
CA CYS A 82 4.68 -4.24 7.86
C CYS A 82 4.01 -3.48 9.01
N THR A 83 4.75 -3.22 10.09
CA THR A 83 4.19 -2.53 11.27
C THR A 83 3.92 -1.03 11.06
N ALA A 84 4.46 -0.45 9.97
CA ALA A 84 4.15 0.91 9.54
C ALA A 84 3.07 0.98 8.45
N PHE A 85 2.45 -0.15 8.10
CA PHE A 85 1.34 -0.16 7.15
C PHE A 85 0.16 0.67 7.69
N GLU A 86 -0.35 1.56 6.85
CA GLU A 86 -1.54 2.35 7.11
C GLU A 86 -2.43 2.24 5.87
N ALA A 87 -3.55 1.54 6.01
CA ALA A 87 -4.44 1.24 4.88
C ALA A 87 -5.06 2.52 4.30
N VAL A 88 -5.14 2.59 2.97
CA VAL A 88 -5.96 3.60 2.29
C VAL A 88 -7.42 3.39 2.73
N PRO A 89 -8.12 4.42 3.22
CA PRO A 89 -9.51 4.29 3.61
C PRO A 89 -10.35 3.92 2.40
N GLU A 90 -11.24 2.94 2.57
CA GLU A 90 -12.21 2.63 1.52
C GLU A 90 -13.10 3.85 1.26
N PRO A 91 -13.40 4.18 -0.01
CA PRO A 91 -14.31 5.28 -0.31
C PRO A 91 -15.66 5.00 0.35
N ASP A 92 -16.15 5.97 1.12
CA ASP A 92 -17.46 5.86 1.77
C ASP A 92 -18.55 5.70 0.70
N GLN A 93 -19.08 4.49 0.58
CA GLN A 93 -20.16 4.16 -0.37
C GLN A 93 -21.51 4.76 0.03
N SER A 94 -21.57 5.56 1.11
CA SER A 94 -22.78 6.28 1.53
C SER A 94 -23.11 7.52 0.67
N VAL A 95 -22.22 7.93 -0.24
CA VAL A 95 -22.54 8.95 -1.25
C VAL A 95 -23.51 8.36 -2.29
N THR A 96 -24.78 8.29 -1.91
CA THR A 96 -25.88 8.02 -2.83
C THR A 96 -25.87 9.10 -3.91
N LEU A 97 -25.88 8.68 -5.17
CA LEU A 97 -26.13 9.53 -6.33
C LEU A 97 -27.47 10.28 -6.16
N SER A 98 -27.45 11.44 -5.49
CA SER A 98 -28.66 12.28 -5.36
C SER A 98 -28.42 13.77 -5.56
N GLU A 99 -27.21 14.22 -5.85
CA GLU A 99 -26.94 15.65 -6.09
C GLU A 99 -26.25 15.90 -7.44
N CYS A 100 -26.78 15.28 -8.50
CA CYS A 100 -26.65 15.88 -9.83
C CYS A 100 -27.76 16.91 -9.99
N GLU A 101 -27.50 18.14 -9.55
CA GLU A 101 -28.41 19.30 -9.64
C GLU A 101 -28.71 19.72 -11.10
N HIS A 102 -28.17 18.98 -12.09
CA HIS A 102 -28.34 19.28 -13.52
C HIS A 102 -29.34 18.38 -14.26
N CYS A 103 -29.90 17.34 -13.63
CA CYS A 103 -30.81 16.40 -14.31
C CYS A 103 -32.31 16.59 -13.98
N LEU A 104 -32.67 17.53 -13.10
CA LEU A 104 -34.04 17.69 -12.61
C LEU A 104 -34.78 18.98 -13.00
N THR A 105 -34.27 19.77 -13.95
CA THR A 105 -35.06 20.89 -14.51
C THR A 105 -35.48 20.61 -15.94
N ARG A 106 -36.63 19.95 -16.04
CA ARG A 106 -37.51 19.98 -17.20
C ARG A 106 -37.70 21.46 -17.64
N TRP A 107 -37.57 21.73 -18.94
CA TRP A 107 -37.88 23.00 -19.64
C TRP A 107 -36.79 24.09 -19.64
N ILE A 108 -35.93 24.11 -20.66
CA ILE A 108 -35.56 25.25 -21.54
C ILE A 108 -34.45 24.80 -22.51
N CYS A 109 -34.86 24.30 -23.67
CA CYS A 109 -34.19 24.59 -24.94
C CYS A 109 -35.32 24.89 -25.92
N LEU A 110 -35.76 26.15 -25.84
CA LEU A 110 -36.77 26.79 -26.69
C LEU A 110 -36.22 26.98 -28.11
N ARG A 111 -37.13 26.80 -29.08
CA ARG A 111 -37.11 27.15 -30.51
C ARG A 111 -36.48 26.17 -31.49
#